data_AF-B5XBB5-F1
#
_entry.id   AF-B5XBB5-F1
#
_cell.length_a   1.000
_cell.length_b   1.000
_cell.length_c   1.000
_cell.angle_alpha   90.00
_cell.angle_beta   90.00
_cell.angle_gamma   90.00
#
_symmetry.space_group_name_H-M   'P 1'
#
loop_
_entity.id
_entity.type
_entity.pdbx_description
1 polymer ?
#
loop_
_entity_poly.entity_id
_entity_poly.type
_entity_poly.pdbx_seq_one_letter_code
_entity_poly.pdbx_strand_id
1 'polypeptide(L)'
;MKVSGVLLCVFLLWVEGSQADTPANCTYEDLLGSWVFQVSKGGQDKGINCSLMDTIDKSITVHLEKLSVAVDDLGNTGFFTLIYNQGFEVVLNDYKWFGFFRIRRGSDECAIESIAVAAKPIPKL
;
A
#
# COMPACT_ATOMS: atom_id res chain seq x y z
N MET A 1 -14.79 30.73 -36.75
CA MET A 1 -13.83 29.60 -36.75
C MET A 1 -12.51 29.85 -36.01
N LYS A 2 -12.14 31.09 -35.62
CA LYS A 2 -10.87 31.36 -34.90
C LYS A 2 -10.96 31.28 -33.37
N VAL A 3 -12.14 31.52 -32.78
CA VAL A 3 -12.38 31.51 -31.32
C VAL A 3 -12.27 30.09 -30.73
N SER A 4 -12.65 29.07 -31.50
CA SER A 4 -12.64 27.67 -31.08
C SER A 4 -11.22 27.11 -30.86
N GLY A 5 -10.24 27.57 -31.64
CA GLY A 5 -8.85 27.11 -31.51
C GLY A 5 -8.16 27.74 -30.29
N VAL A 6 -8.47 29.00 -29.97
CA VAL A 6 -7.91 29.69 -28.80
C VAL A 6 -8.41 29.06 -27.50
N LEU A 7 -9.71 28.74 -27.42
CA LEU A 7 -10.27 28.04 -26.25
C LEU A 7 -9.65 26.65 -26.04
N LEU A 8 -9.38 25.92 -27.13
CA LEU A 8 -8.73 24.61 -27.06
C LEU A 8 -7.29 24.73 -26.53
N CYS A 9 -6.52 25.72 -26.98
CA CYS A 9 -5.17 25.97 -26.48
C CYS A 9 -5.16 26.37 -25.00
N VAL A 10 -6.13 27.17 -24.54
CA VAL A 10 -6.26 27.52 -23.11
C VAL A 10 -6.60 26.29 -22.27
N PHE A 11 -7.47 25.40 -22.76
CA PHE A 11 -7.80 24.14 -22.07
C PHE A 11 -6.60 23.19 -21.97
N LEU A 12 -5.76 23.12 -22.99
CA LEU A 12 -4.56 22.26 -22.99
C LEU A 12 -3.45 22.79 -22.07
N LEU A 13 -3.39 24.10 -21.83
CA LEU A 13 -2.45 24.72 -20.88
C LEU A 13 -2.87 24.55 -19.41
N TRP A 14 -4.09 24.07 -19.15
CA TRP A 14 -4.63 23.79 -17.81
C TRP A 14 -4.50 22.33 -17.38
N VAL A 15 -3.80 21.51 -18.16
CA VAL A 15 -3.43 20.17 -17.72
C VAL A 15 -2.28 20.30 -16.72
N GLU A 16 -2.62 20.56 -15.45
CA GLU A 16 -1.67 20.42 -14.35
C GLU A 16 -1.13 18.99 -14.34
N GLY A 17 0.19 18.85 -14.31
CA GLY A 17 0.84 17.54 -14.32
C GLY A 17 0.39 16.70 -13.12
N SER A 18 -0.13 15.51 -13.36
CA SER A 18 -0.45 14.57 -12.29
C SER A 18 0.84 13.94 -11.76
N GLN A 19 1.26 14.30 -10.55
CA GLN A 19 2.20 13.46 -9.80
C GLN A 19 1.41 12.30 -9.20
N ALA A 20 1.65 11.10 -9.71
CA ALA A 20 1.01 9.87 -9.24
C ALA A 20 1.88 9.11 -8.22
N ASP A 21 3.15 9.46 -8.10
CA ASP A 21 4.10 8.79 -7.21
C ASP A 21 4.18 9.51 -5.86
N THR A 22 4.32 8.72 -4.81
CA THR A 22 4.72 9.25 -3.50
C THR A 22 6.23 9.58 -3.52
N PRO A 23 6.68 10.53 -2.68
CA PRO A 23 8.10 10.81 -2.48
C PRO A 23 8.97 9.64 -1.99
N ALA A 24 8.40 8.48 -1.66
CA ALA A 24 9.17 7.33 -1.20
C ALA A 24 10.07 6.78 -2.31
N ASN A 25 11.24 6.27 -1.92
CA ASN A 25 12.19 5.62 -2.81
C ASN A 25 12.87 4.44 -2.10
N CYS A 26 12.07 3.50 -1.59
CA CYS A 26 12.60 2.32 -0.89
C CYS A 26 13.02 1.22 -1.86
N THR A 27 14.02 0.44 -1.46
CA THR A 27 14.53 -0.70 -2.24
C THR A 27 13.86 -2.01 -1.86
N TYR A 28 14.11 -3.05 -2.66
CA TYR A 28 13.65 -4.41 -2.34
C TYR A 28 14.30 -4.94 -1.06
N GLU A 29 15.59 -4.62 -0.85
CA GLU A 29 16.33 -4.99 0.34
C GLU A 29 15.73 -4.37 1.61
N ASP A 30 15.20 -3.15 1.53
CA ASP A 30 14.53 -2.48 2.65
C ASP A 30 13.21 -3.16 3.04
N LEU A 31 12.55 -3.86 2.10
CA LEU A 31 11.30 -4.56 2.35
C LEU A 31 11.51 -5.92 3.06
N LEU A 32 12.69 -6.51 2.97
CA LEU A 32 12.97 -7.82 3.54
C LEU A 32 13.07 -7.80 5.06
N GLY A 33 12.65 -8.90 5.68
CA GLY A 33 12.71 -9.07 7.13
C GLY A 33 11.34 -9.20 7.77
N SER A 34 11.28 -8.93 9.07
CA SER A 34 10.09 -9.15 9.89
C SER A 34 9.32 -7.86 10.11
N TRP A 35 8.05 -7.86 9.77
CA TRP A 35 7.14 -6.74 9.92
C TRP A 35 6.02 -7.07 10.89
N VAL A 36 5.57 -6.09 11.67
CA VAL A 36 4.38 -6.22 12.51
C VAL A 36 3.28 -5.35 11.92
N PHE A 37 2.25 -6.00 11.39
CA PHE A 37 1.08 -5.34 10.84
C PHE A 37 0.06 -5.10 11.95
N GLN A 38 -0.14 -3.84 12.30
CA GLN A 38 -1.17 -3.42 13.24
C GLN A 38 -2.47 -3.13 12.51
N VAL A 39 -3.54 -3.81 12.90
CA VAL A 39 -4.85 -3.76 12.27
C VAL A 39 -5.85 -3.15 13.24
N SER A 40 -6.48 -2.04 12.83
CA SER A 40 -7.56 -1.43 13.59
C SER A 40 -8.87 -2.21 13.44
N LYS A 41 -9.82 -1.99 14.34
CA LYS A 41 -11.14 -2.63 14.30
C LYS A 41 -12.01 -2.24 13.08
N GLY A 42 -11.59 -1.26 12.27
CA GLY A 42 -12.40 -0.56 11.26
C GLY A 42 -13.26 -1.42 10.31
N GLY A 43 -14.04 -0.76 9.44
CA GLY A 43 -15.03 -1.41 8.57
C GLY A 43 -14.51 -2.65 7.83
N GLN A 44 -15.21 -3.77 7.94
CA GLN A 44 -14.87 -5.03 7.23
C GLN A 44 -15.36 -5.04 5.77
N ASP A 45 -15.51 -3.85 5.19
CA ASP A 45 -15.97 -3.63 3.82
C ASP A 45 -15.11 -2.58 3.12
N LYS A 46 -15.37 -2.40 1.83
CA LYS A 46 -14.65 -1.44 0.97
C LYS A 46 -14.87 0.03 1.32
N GLY A 47 -15.82 0.34 2.21
CA GLY A 47 -16.13 1.69 2.70
C GLY A 47 -15.26 2.12 3.88
N ILE A 48 -14.35 1.26 4.36
CA ILE A 48 -13.39 1.62 5.39
C ILE A 48 -12.53 2.83 4.97
N ASN A 49 -12.38 3.78 5.89
CA ASN A 49 -11.49 4.93 5.72
C ASN A 49 -10.19 4.70 6.49
N CYS A 50 -9.15 4.22 5.80
CA CYS A 50 -7.85 3.94 6.41
C CYS A 50 -7.08 5.21 6.86
N SER A 51 -7.53 6.42 6.50
CA SER A 51 -6.95 7.68 7.00
C SER A 51 -7.34 7.96 8.45
N LEU A 52 -8.40 7.32 8.95
CA LEU A 52 -8.86 7.41 10.32
C LEU A 52 -8.55 6.09 11.01
N MET A 53 -7.28 5.86 11.32
CA MET A 53 -6.89 4.70 12.13
C MET A 53 -7.51 4.83 13.52
N ASP A 54 -8.37 3.88 13.86
CA ASP A 54 -8.98 3.73 15.18
C ASP A 54 -8.12 2.82 16.08
N THR A 55 -8.63 2.41 17.24
CA THR A 55 -7.96 1.49 18.16
C THR A 55 -7.46 0.23 17.46
N ILE A 56 -6.20 -0.12 17.72
CA ILE A 56 -5.58 -1.37 17.26
C ILE A 56 -6.31 -2.55 17.90
N ASP A 57 -6.85 -3.43 17.06
CA ASP A 57 -7.55 -4.65 17.46
C ASP A 57 -6.63 -5.87 17.41
N LYS A 58 -5.81 -5.97 16.36
CA LYS A 58 -4.93 -7.12 16.11
C LYS A 58 -3.56 -6.69 15.63
N SER A 59 -2.56 -7.51 15.96
CA SER A 59 -1.21 -7.38 15.43
C SER A 59 -0.78 -8.73 14.85
N ILE A 60 -0.23 -8.72 13.64
CA ILE A 60 0.23 -9.92 12.94
C ILE A 60 1.68 -9.71 12.55
N THR A 61 2.54 -10.66 12.90
CA THR A 61 3.94 -10.68 12.43
C THR A 61 4.00 -11.38 11.08
N VAL A 62 4.71 -10.78 10.12
CA VAL A 62 4.96 -11.35 8.80
C VAL A 62 6.44 -11.27 8.49
N HIS A 63 7.02 -12.38 8.05
CA HIS A 63 8.40 -12.49 7.61
C HIS A 63 8.44 -12.50 6.08
N LEU A 64 9.17 -11.56 5.50
CA LEU A 64 9.35 -11.40 4.06
C LEU A 64 10.75 -11.86 3.66
N GLU A 65 10.80 -13.00 2.97
CA GLU A 65 12.03 -13.68 2.59
C GLU A 65 12.26 -13.65 1.07
N LYS A 66 13.53 -13.60 0.67
CA LYS A 66 13.87 -13.66 -0.76
C LYS A 66 13.35 -14.96 -1.39
N LEU A 67 12.81 -14.96 -2.61
CA LEU A 67 12.62 -13.84 -3.55
C LEU A 67 11.24 -13.16 -3.47
N SER A 68 10.26 -13.82 -2.87
CA SER A 68 8.87 -13.34 -2.81
C SER A 68 8.05 -14.13 -1.79
N VAL A 69 8.68 -14.72 -0.76
CA VAL A 69 7.99 -15.59 0.20
C VAL A 69 7.55 -14.79 1.42
N ALA A 70 6.27 -14.90 1.78
CA ALA A 70 5.74 -14.36 3.02
C ALA A 70 5.35 -15.49 3.96
N VAL A 71 5.76 -15.41 5.23
CA VAL A 71 5.47 -16.43 6.26
C VAL A 71 4.99 -15.74 7.54
N ASP A 72 3.99 -16.29 8.22
CA ASP A 72 3.59 -15.83 9.57
C ASP A 72 4.12 -16.75 10.67
N ASP A 73 3.98 -16.32 11.94
CA ASP A 73 4.40 -17.08 13.12
C ASP A 73 3.69 -18.45 13.26
N LEU A 74 2.56 -18.67 12.56
CA LEU A 74 1.82 -19.93 12.55
C LEU A 74 2.30 -20.89 11.46
N GLY A 75 3.25 -20.46 10.61
CA GLY A 75 3.78 -21.24 9.51
C GLY A 75 2.92 -21.22 8.25
N ASN A 76 1.91 -20.33 8.16
CA ASN A 76 1.21 -20.12 6.90
C ASN A 76 2.18 -19.46 5.93
N THR A 77 2.11 -19.86 4.66
CA THR A 77 2.97 -19.32 3.61
C THR A 77 2.13 -18.64 2.53
N GLY A 78 2.74 -17.64 1.92
CA GLY A 78 2.15 -16.81 0.89
C GLY A 78 3.23 -16.15 0.07
N PHE A 79 2.88 -15.06 -0.61
CA PHE A 79 3.85 -14.31 -1.40
C PHE A 79 3.75 -12.81 -1.17
N PHE A 80 4.81 -12.09 -1.51
CA PHE A 80 4.81 -10.64 -1.54
C PHE A 80 5.45 -10.10 -2.81
N THR A 81 5.17 -8.84 -3.11
CA THR A 81 5.85 -8.10 -4.16
C THR A 81 6.08 -6.66 -3.73
N LEU A 82 7.22 -6.11 -4.15
CA LEU A 82 7.51 -4.68 -4.08
C LEU A 82 6.79 -3.98 -5.24
N ILE A 83 6.12 -2.89 -4.94
CA ILE A 83 5.48 -2.04 -5.94
C ILE A 83 6.45 -0.88 -6.23
N TYR A 84 7.27 -1.09 -7.26
CA TYR A 84 8.35 -0.18 -7.67
C TYR A 84 9.25 0.21 -6.50
N ASN A 85 9.12 1.41 -5.97
CA ASN A 85 9.82 1.91 -4.77
C ASN A 85 8.84 2.57 -3.78
N GLN A 86 7.55 2.34 -3.97
CA GLN A 86 6.43 3.09 -3.40
C GLN A 86 5.79 2.36 -2.23
N GLY A 87 5.69 1.03 -2.32
CA GLY A 87 4.99 0.22 -1.35
C GLY A 87 5.10 -1.26 -1.67
N PHE A 88 4.19 -2.05 -1.14
CA PHE A 88 4.21 -3.50 -1.29
C PHE A 88 2.80 -4.10 -1.26
N GLU A 89 2.65 -5.31 -1.80
CA GLU A 89 1.49 -6.17 -1.59
C GLU A 89 1.97 -7.50 -0.97
N VAL A 90 1.31 -7.97 0.09
CA VAL A 90 1.47 -9.33 0.65
C VAL A 90 0.14 -10.08 0.51
N VAL A 91 0.20 -11.32 0.04
CA VAL A 91 -0.94 -12.25 0.03
C VAL A 91 -0.60 -13.41 0.94
N LEU A 92 -1.30 -13.51 2.08
CA LEU A 92 -1.02 -14.49 3.12
C LEU A 92 -2.29 -14.85 3.89
N ASN A 93 -2.49 -16.15 4.14
CA ASN A 93 -3.61 -16.69 4.92
C ASN A 93 -4.99 -16.16 4.45
N ASP A 94 -5.23 -16.16 3.14
CA ASP A 94 -6.44 -15.63 2.48
C ASP A 94 -6.70 -14.11 2.61
N TYR A 95 -5.74 -13.34 3.15
CA TYR A 95 -5.78 -11.88 3.19
C TYR A 95 -4.80 -11.24 2.21
N LYS A 96 -5.16 -10.04 1.74
CA LYS A 96 -4.28 -9.15 1.00
C LYS A 96 -3.96 -7.91 1.81
N TRP A 97 -2.68 -7.64 1.94
CA TRP A 97 -2.11 -6.50 2.64
C TRP A 97 -1.48 -5.58 1.61
N PHE A 98 -1.85 -4.31 1.63
CA PHE A 98 -1.25 -3.29 0.79
C PHE A 98 -0.87 -2.09 1.64
N GLY A 99 0.30 -1.52 1.40
CA GLY A 99 0.73 -0.31 2.08
C GLY A 99 1.78 0.45 1.29
N PHE A 100 1.72 1.78 1.37
CA PHE A 100 2.81 2.64 0.93
C PHE A 100 3.87 2.72 2.03
N PHE A 101 5.13 2.89 1.62
CA PHE A 101 6.19 3.23 2.55
C PHE A 101 5.98 4.64 3.10
N ARG A 102 6.31 4.78 4.39
CA ARG A 102 6.25 6.01 5.16
C ARG A 102 7.24 7.03 4.63
N ILE A 103 6.80 8.29 4.58
CA ILE A 103 7.64 9.42 4.21
C ILE A 103 7.85 10.33 5.42
N ARG A 104 9.04 10.29 6.02
CA ARG A 104 9.49 11.32 6.97
C ARG A 104 10.46 12.28 6.29
N ARG A 105 10.07 13.55 6.11
CA ARG A 105 10.98 14.57 5.56
C ARG A 105 12.20 14.71 6.47
N GLY A 106 13.39 14.44 5.93
CA GLY A 106 14.67 14.58 6.63
C GLY A 106 15.20 13.32 7.33
N SER A 107 14.57 12.17 7.15
CA SER A 107 15.13 10.87 7.56
C SER A 107 14.96 9.86 6.41
N ASP A 108 16.05 9.25 5.96
CA ASP A 108 16.04 8.17 4.95
C ASP A 108 15.53 6.83 5.55
N GLU A 109 14.46 6.88 6.35
CA GLU A 109 13.85 5.73 7.00
C GLU A 109 12.76 5.13 6.10
N CYS A 110 12.95 3.90 5.63
CA CYS A 110 11.87 3.12 5.05
C CYS A 110 11.04 2.46 6.18
N ALA A 111 9.81 2.92 6.39
CA ALA A 111 8.85 2.32 7.33
C ALA A 111 7.48 2.20 6.63
N ILE A 112 6.44 1.72 7.32
CA ILE A 112 5.09 1.63 6.74
C ILE A 112 4.18 2.62 7.48
N GLU A 113 3.48 3.47 6.74
CA GLU A 113 2.60 4.51 7.30
C GLU A 113 1.14 4.11 7.33
N SER A 114 0.71 3.27 6.41
CA SER A 114 -0.66 2.78 6.33
C SER A 114 -0.70 1.38 5.73
N ILE A 115 -1.42 0.47 6.37
CA ILE A 115 -1.79 -0.83 5.82
C ILE A 115 -3.28 -0.78 5.52
N ALA A 116 -3.62 -0.85 4.24
CA ALA A 116 -4.95 -1.19 3.80
C ALA A 116 -5.06 -2.74 3.77
N VAL A 117 -5.93 -3.27 4.63
CA VAL A 117 -6.33 -4.68 4.56
C VAL A 117 -7.54 -4.75 3.66
N ALA A 118 -7.38 -5.37 2.49
CA ALA A 118 -8.52 -5.66 1.62
C ALA A 118 -8.92 -7.13 1.86
N ALA A 119 -9.97 -7.34 2.66
CA ALA A 119 -10.63 -8.65 2.76
C ALA A 119 -11.72 -8.74 1.68
N LYS A 120 -11.57 -9.64 0.70
CA LYS A 120 -12.69 -10.05 -0.15
C LYS A 120 -13.33 -11.29 0.47
N PRO A 121 -14.66 -11.35 0.62
CA PRO A 121 -15.29 -12.59 1.03
C PRO A 121 -15.01 -13.67 -0.02
N ILE A 122 -14.52 -14.83 0.40
CA ILE A 122 -14.51 -16.03 -0.43
C ILE A 122 -15.98 -16.46 -0.55
N PRO A 123 -16.61 -16.40 -1.74
CA PRO A 123 -17.89 -17.04 -1.93
C PRO A 123 -17.68 -18.53 -1.67
N LYS A 124 -18.41 -19.10 -0.69
CA LYS A 124 -18.47 -20.56 -0.56
C LYS A 124 -19.31 -21.09 -1.73
N LEU A 125 -18.60 -21.79 -2.63
CA LEU A 125 -19.05 -22.63 -3.75
C LEU A 125 -19.98 -21.97 -4.78
#